data_AF-A0A512M3C8-F1
#
_entry.id   AF-A0A512M3C8-F1
#
_cell.length_a   1.000
_cell.length_b   1.000
_cell.length_c   1.000
_cell.angle_alpha   90.00
_cell.angle_beta   90.00
_cell.angle_gamma   90.00
#
_symmetry.space_group_name_H-M   'P 1'
#
loop_
_entity.id
_entity.type
_entity.pdbx_description
1 polymer ?
#
loop_
_entity_poly.entity_id
_entity_poly.type
_entity_poly.pdbx_seq_one_letter_code
_entity_poly.pdbx_strand_id
1 'polypeptide(L)'
;MRHARARLRRQGRGFTAVELVSVLAMSALILGSLIVGYGTIVRTRPGVSSLVTVPLGATRAAAFAYPDQDGTTRNVVTAPHFGMVAQAEELREQFNADVISATAVFCLPRDGVSTYKPSSIPYDPLLHGELDTPQKFRAHLVAIGVIPMPFRDYRNPLNSNATTPSENVSIFILGYSKVELRLKVLALYEIDVVRFTGTTDPLGFYASVKRYSDDSRDGTYPLAFSGGYEVFYPPSIPAPVAARPQDWGSDGFTPLFITFERSTRLAIAEGTTTDRFKVAAERPFYFIWWPDPAARHLGPVTNTLNPADPRQAYNQMGGRTSFMFTVPMFPAL
;
A
#
# COMPACT_ATOMS: atom_id res chain seq x y z
N MET A 1 -84.72 44.88 23.82
CA MET A 1 -83.44 44.37 23.29
C MET A 1 -82.67 43.69 24.42
N ARG A 2 -82.59 42.35 24.41
CA ARG A 2 -81.85 41.55 25.40
C ARG A 2 -80.50 41.16 24.80
N HIS A 3 -79.39 41.57 25.43
CA HIS A 3 -78.04 41.13 25.05
C HIS A 3 -77.80 39.70 25.53
N ALA A 4 -77.53 38.80 24.59
CA ALA A 4 -77.06 37.44 24.87
C ALA A 4 -75.57 37.46 25.23
N ARG A 5 -75.23 37.08 26.47
CA ARG A 5 -73.84 36.78 26.88
C ARG A 5 -73.58 35.30 26.62
N ALA A 6 -72.78 35.01 25.61
CA ALA A 6 -72.21 33.68 25.40
C ALA A 6 -71.17 33.37 26.50
N ARG A 7 -71.45 32.39 27.35
CA ARG A 7 -70.47 31.80 28.28
C ARG A 7 -69.57 30.85 27.50
N LEU A 8 -68.32 31.25 27.25
CA LEU A 8 -67.24 30.31 26.91
C LEU A 8 -66.94 29.45 28.14
N ARG A 9 -67.35 28.17 28.10
CA ARG A 9 -66.87 27.14 29.04
C ARG A 9 -65.36 26.93 28.79
N ARG A 10 -64.50 27.44 29.67
CA ARG A 10 -63.11 26.95 29.77
C ARG A 10 -63.15 25.48 30.20
N GLN A 11 -62.77 24.56 29.33
CA GLN A 11 -62.40 23.20 29.73
C GLN A 11 -61.07 23.29 30.49
N GLY A 12 -61.14 23.42 31.82
CA GLY A 12 -59.99 23.23 32.68
C GLY A 12 -59.71 21.73 32.82
N ARG A 13 -58.86 21.19 31.95
CA ARG A 13 -58.24 19.87 32.15
C ARG A 13 -56.75 20.12 32.39
N GLY A 14 -56.36 20.14 33.66
CA GLY A 14 -54.95 20.07 34.05
C GLY A 14 -54.45 18.63 33.95
N PHE A 15 -53.17 18.45 33.62
CA PHE A 15 -52.54 17.14 33.62
C PHE A 15 -52.44 16.62 35.06
N THR A 16 -52.74 15.35 35.26
CA THR A 16 -52.52 14.67 36.55
C THR A 16 -51.02 14.45 36.76
N ALA A 17 -50.58 14.37 38.01
CA ALA A 17 -49.17 14.14 38.33
C ALA A 17 -48.62 12.84 37.69
N VAL A 18 -49.47 11.82 37.53
CA VAL A 18 -49.12 10.55 36.88
C VAL A 18 -48.89 10.72 35.38
N GLU A 19 -49.72 11.51 34.69
CA GLU A 19 -49.53 11.83 33.27
C GLU A 19 -48.24 12.63 33.04
N LEU A 20 -47.89 13.52 33.96
CA LEU A 20 -46.67 14.32 33.84
C LEU A 20 -45.42 13.48 34.07
N VAL A 21 -45.46 12.56 35.05
CA VAL A 21 -44.36 11.61 35.32
C VAL A 21 -44.21 10.60 34.17
N SER A 22 -45.30 10.11 33.58
CA SER A 22 -45.22 9.18 32.45
C SER A 22 -44.62 9.85 31.20
N VAL A 23 -44.99 11.09 30.91
CA VAL A 23 -44.41 11.87 29.80
C VAL A 23 -42.92 12.15 30.04
N LEU A 24 -42.52 12.49 31.27
CA LEU A 24 -41.11 12.70 31.62
C LEU A 24 -40.29 11.41 31.52
N ALA A 25 -40.83 10.27 31.95
CA ALA A 25 -40.16 8.98 31.85
C ALA A 25 -40.00 8.53 30.38
N MET A 26 -41.04 8.68 29.56
CA MET A 26 -40.98 8.35 28.13
C MET A 26 -40.00 9.26 27.37
N SER A 27 -39.99 10.57 27.67
CA SER A 27 -39.05 11.49 27.04
C SER A 27 -37.59 11.22 27.45
N ALA A 28 -37.34 10.86 28.70
CA ALA A 28 -36.01 10.45 29.16
C ALA A 28 -35.51 9.18 28.46
N LEU A 29 -36.39 8.17 28.28
CA LEU A 29 -36.06 6.94 27.54
C LEU A 29 -35.74 7.21 26.06
N ILE A 30 -36.54 8.05 25.40
CA ILE A 30 -36.35 8.41 23.99
C ILE A 30 -35.05 9.21 23.82
N LEU A 31 -34.81 10.22 24.66
CA LEU A 31 -33.60 11.02 24.60
C LEU A 31 -32.35 10.20 24.96
N GLY A 32 -32.43 9.34 25.97
CA GLY A 32 -31.33 8.45 26.36
C GLY A 32 -30.95 7.46 25.26
N SER A 33 -31.95 6.83 24.63
CA SER A 33 -31.70 5.91 23.51
C SER A 33 -31.16 6.64 22.27
N LEU A 34 -31.63 7.86 22.00
CA LEU A 34 -31.11 8.69 20.92
C LEU A 34 -29.65 9.10 21.16
N ILE A 35 -29.28 9.48 22.39
CA ILE A 35 -27.90 9.88 22.74
C ILE A 35 -26.96 8.67 22.65
N VAL A 36 -27.36 7.52 23.18
CA VAL A 36 -26.55 6.29 23.09
C VAL A 36 -26.43 5.83 21.64
N GLY A 37 -27.52 5.85 20.88
CA GLY A 37 -27.55 5.50 19.45
C GLY A 37 -26.72 6.47 18.59
N TYR A 38 -26.80 7.77 18.86
CA TYR A 38 -25.97 8.77 18.19
C TYR A 38 -24.50 8.61 18.58
N GLY A 39 -24.21 8.35 19.86
CA GLY A 39 -22.85 8.10 20.36
C GLY A 39 -22.22 6.85 19.73
N THR A 40 -22.98 5.77 19.57
CA THR A 40 -22.51 4.58 18.84
C THR A 40 -22.31 4.90 17.36
N ILE A 41 -23.27 5.54 16.68
CA ILE A 41 -23.13 5.91 15.26
C ILE A 41 -21.93 6.83 15.01
N VAL A 42 -21.69 7.84 15.86
CA VAL A 42 -20.57 8.76 15.70
C VAL A 42 -19.24 8.07 16.01
N ARG A 43 -19.19 7.15 16.98
CA ARG A 43 -17.98 6.40 17.32
C ARG A 43 -17.69 5.24 16.35
N THR A 44 -18.69 4.74 15.63
CA THR A 44 -18.53 3.70 14.61
C THR A 44 -18.34 4.25 13.20
N ARG A 45 -18.55 5.56 12.99
CA ARG A 45 -18.11 6.21 11.76
C ARG A 45 -16.58 6.11 11.69
N PRO A 46 -16.01 5.48 10.65
CA PRO A 46 -14.60 5.67 10.35
C PRO A 46 -14.39 7.18 10.21
N GLY A 47 -13.40 7.74 10.93
CA GLY A 47 -13.08 9.15 10.83
C GLY A 47 -12.76 9.49 9.37
N VAL A 48 -13.72 10.11 8.68
CA VAL A 48 -13.60 10.40 7.26
C VAL A 48 -12.64 11.58 7.13
N SER A 49 -11.43 11.32 6.65
CA SER A 49 -10.37 12.32 6.42
C SER A 49 -9.83 12.97 7.70
N SER A 50 -8.86 12.29 8.33
CA SER A 50 -7.90 12.95 9.21
C SER A 50 -6.53 12.97 8.53
N LEU A 51 -5.90 14.14 8.52
CA LEU A 51 -4.52 14.29 8.06
C LEU A 51 -3.57 13.98 9.23
N VAL A 52 -2.52 13.23 8.94
CA VAL A 52 -1.42 12.95 9.86
C VAL A 52 -0.15 13.54 9.25
N THR A 53 0.58 14.31 10.05
CA THR A 53 1.89 14.82 9.67
C THR A 53 2.92 13.72 9.90
N VAL A 54 3.46 13.20 8.82
CA VAL A 54 4.41 12.10 8.79
C VAL A 54 5.83 12.65 8.65
N PRO A 55 6.77 12.35 9.57
CA PRO A 55 8.16 12.79 9.48
C PRO A 55 8.97 11.90 8.55
N LEU A 56 8.94 12.19 7.24
CA LEU A 56 9.69 11.41 6.25
C LEU A 56 11.21 11.68 6.34
N GLY A 57 11.61 12.87 6.77
CA GLY A 57 13.00 13.35 6.70
C GLY A 57 13.38 13.84 5.30
N ALA A 58 14.42 14.66 5.20
CA ALA A 58 14.76 15.38 3.96
C ALA A 58 15.05 14.45 2.76
N THR A 59 15.80 13.36 2.97
CA THR A 59 16.15 12.41 1.89
C THR A 59 14.93 11.71 1.32
N ARG A 60 14.02 11.25 2.19
CA ARG A 60 12.79 10.58 1.75
C ARG A 60 11.79 11.56 1.19
N ALA A 61 11.65 12.75 1.77
CA ALA A 61 10.80 13.79 1.20
C ALA A 61 11.24 14.17 -0.22
N ALA A 62 12.54 14.44 -0.43
CA ALA A 62 13.10 14.79 -1.74
C ALA A 62 12.98 13.65 -2.77
N ALA A 63 13.04 12.40 -2.34
CA ALA A 63 12.99 11.25 -3.25
C ALA A 63 11.57 10.64 -3.40
N PHE A 64 10.65 10.93 -2.47
CA PHE A 64 9.24 10.51 -2.51
C PHE A 64 8.29 11.58 -3.06
N ALA A 65 8.69 12.85 -3.12
CA ALA A 65 7.82 13.94 -3.55
C ALA A 65 8.29 14.61 -4.85
N TYR A 66 7.28 15.02 -5.61
CA TYR A 66 7.25 16.09 -6.59
C TYR A 66 8.37 17.12 -6.36
N PRO A 67 9.13 17.50 -7.41
CA PRO A 67 10.43 18.19 -7.31
C PRO A 67 10.46 19.55 -6.57
N ASP A 68 9.34 20.05 -6.06
CA ASP A 68 9.18 21.41 -5.50
C ASP A 68 8.80 21.46 -4.01
N GLN A 69 8.88 20.35 -3.25
CA GLN A 69 8.56 20.36 -1.82
C GLN A 69 9.80 20.24 -0.92
N ASP A 70 10.27 21.39 -0.45
CA ASP A 70 11.22 21.49 0.65
C ASP A 70 10.52 21.17 1.98
N GLY A 71 10.85 20.03 2.59
CA GLY A 71 10.30 19.68 3.91
C GLY A 71 10.85 18.37 4.47
N THR A 72 10.81 18.22 5.78
CA THR A 72 11.09 16.95 6.48
C THR A 72 9.82 16.18 6.83
N THR A 73 8.66 16.78 6.62
CA THR A 73 7.35 16.25 7.01
C THR A 73 6.36 16.33 5.86
N ARG A 74 5.42 15.39 5.81
CA ARG A 74 4.35 15.38 4.81
C ARG A 74 3.00 15.16 5.47
N ASN A 75 2.00 15.94 5.08
CA ASN A 75 0.62 15.73 5.54
C ASN A 75 -0.04 14.68 4.65
N VAL A 76 -0.40 13.56 5.24
CA VAL A 76 -0.94 12.39 4.53
C VAL A 76 -2.30 12.05 5.11
N VAL A 77 -3.23 11.59 4.27
CA VAL A 77 -4.53 11.15 4.75
C VAL A 77 -4.43 9.82 5.48
N THR A 78 -5.20 9.69 6.54
CA THR A 78 -5.29 8.46 7.33
C THR A 78 -6.30 7.50 6.72
N ALA A 79 -5.96 6.22 6.64
CA ALA A 79 -6.88 5.17 6.20
C ALA A 79 -8.02 4.96 7.23
N PRO A 80 -9.26 4.67 6.78
CA PRO A 80 -9.68 4.51 5.38
C PRO A 80 -10.01 5.85 4.70
N HIS A 81 -9.73 5.99 3.39
CA HIS A 81 -9.96 7.23 2.65
C HIS A 81 -10.44 7.02 1.20
N PHE A 82 -11.72 7.30 0.93
CA PHE A 82 -12.35 7.08 -0.39
C PHE A 82 -11.69 7.84 -1.55
N GLY A 83 -11.19 9.06 -1.31
CA GLY A 83 -10.49 9.81 -2.36
C GLY A 83 -9.17 9.15 -2.78
N MET A 84 -8.49 8.47 -1.85
CA MET A 84 -7.27 7.72 -2.18
C MET A 84 -7.60 6.37 -2.80
N VAL A 85 -8.74 5.77 -2.46
CA VAL A 85 -9.24 4.58 -3.16
C VAL A 85 -9.46 4.90 -4.64
N ALA A 86 -10.09 6.03 -4.96
CA ALA A 86 -10.29 6.43 -6.36
C ALA A 86 -8.96 6.58 -7.13
N GLN A 87 -7.95 7.20 -6.51
CA GLN A 87 -6.61 7.30 -7.10
C GLN A 87 -5.91 5.95 -7.23
N ALA A 88 -6.07 5.05 -6.25
CA ALA A 88 -5.52 3.71 -6.29
C ALA A 88 -6.17 2.86 -7.40
N GLU A 89 -7.48 2.99 -7.62
CA GLU A 89 -8.19 2.33 -8.72
C GLU A 89 -7.75 2.86 -10.09
N GLU A 90 -7.60 4.18 -10.24
CA GLU A 90 -7.06 4.77 -11.47
C GLU A 90 -5.64 4.27 -11.75
N LEU A 91 -4.78 4.26 -10.73
CA LEU A 91 -3.41 3.75 -10.84
C LEU A 91 -3.37 2.26 -11.16
N ARG A 92 -4.32 1.48 -10.62
CA ARG A 92 -4.48 0.06 -10.91
C ARG A 92 -4.78 -0.17 -12.39
N GLU A 93 -5.69 0.60 -12.98
CA GLU A 93 -6.00 0.46 -14.40
C GLU A 93 -4.82 0.89 -15.29
N GLN A 94 -4.10 1.95 -14.91
CA GLN A 94 -2.86 2.33 -15.59
C GLN A 94 -1.80 1.22 -15.50
N PHE A 95 -1.65 0.58 -14.34
CA PHE A 95 -0.71 -0.53 -14.15
C PHE A 95 -1.04 -1.73 -15.02
N ASN A 96 -2.33 -2.11 -15.08
CA ASN A 96 -2.76 -3.18 -15.98
C ASN A 96 -2.49 -2.85 -17.45
N ALA A 97 -2.77 -1.62 -17.88
CA ALA A 97 -2.49 -1.17 -19.24
C ALA A 97 -0.98 -1.20 -19.57
N ASP A 98 -0.14 -0.70 -18.66
CA ASP A 98 1.31 -0.72 -18.82
C ASP A 98 1.83 -2.15 -18.88
N VAL A 99 1.38 -3.04 -17.99
CA VAL A 99 1.74 -4.47 -17.99
C VAL A 99 1.35 -5.17 -19.28
N ILE A 100 0.17 -4.89 -19.84
CA ILE A 100 -0.27 -5.47 -21.12
C ILE A 100 0.65 -5.01 -22.27
N SER A 101 1.09 -3.75 -22.25
CA SER A 101 1.98 -3.19 -23.26
C SER A 101 3.46 -3.59 -23.08
N ALA A 102 3.80 -4.22 -21.97
CA ALA A 102 5.17 -4.49 -21.58
C ALA A 102 5.76 -5.71 -22.29
N THR A 103 7.04 -5.63 -22.60
CA THR A 103 7.82 -6.78 -23.07
C THR A 103 8.36 -7.60 -21.91
N ALA A 104 8.70 -6.94 -20.81
CA ALA A 104 9.16 -7.58 -19.59
C ALA A 104 8.79 -6.77 -18.34
N VAL A 105 8.57 -7.46 -17.23
CA VAL A 105 8.31 -6.87 -15.91
C VAL A 105 9.31 -7.43 -14.90
N PHE A 106 10.02 -6.55 -14.21
CA PHE A 106 10.96 -6.93 -13.15
C PHE A 106 10.62 -6.25 -11.83
N CYS A 107 10.35 -7.05 -10.80
CA CYS A 107 10.15 -6.58 -9.44
C CYS A 107 11.46 -6.71 -8.66
N LEU A 108 11.98 -5.60 -8.15
CA LEU A 108 13.20 -5.56 -7.34
C LEU A 108 12.89 -5.05 -5.94
N PRO A 109 13.22 -5.80 -4.88
CA PRO A 109 13.10 -5.32 -3.51
C PRO A 109 14.19 -4.27 -3.24
N ARG A 110 13.91 -3.30 -2.37
CA ARG A 110 14.86 -2.24 -2.03
C ARG A 110 14.85 -1.87 -0.55
N ASP A 111 16.00 -1.41 -0.07
CA ASP A 111 16.17 -0.80 1.24
C ASP A 111 16.17 0.72 1.18
N GLY A 112 15.13 1.37 1.70
CA GLY A 112 15.04 2.82 1.60
C GLY A 112 14.72 3.26 0.16
N VAL A 113 15.22 4.43 -0.25
CA VAL A 113 14.67 5.13 -1.43
C VAL A 113 15.57 5.02 -2.66
N SER A 114 14.94 4.86 -3.83
CA SER A 114 15.60 4.84 -5.13
C SER A 114 15.61 6.24 -5.76
N THR A 115 16.79 6.72 -6.16
CA THR A 115 16.95 7.91 -7.01
C THR A 115 17.06 7.55 -8.50
N TYR A 116 17.19 6.27 -8.82
CA TYR A 116 17.36 5.80 -10.19
C TYR A 116 16.01 5.57 -10.86
N LYS A 117 15.65 6.50 -11.75
CA LYS A 117 14.39 6.50 -12.49
C LYS A 117 14.67 6.63 -14.00
N PRO A 118 15.36 5.67 -14.63
CA PRO A 118 15.80 5.79 -16.02
C PRO A 118 14.62 5.65 -16.99
N SER A 119 14.60 6.41 -18.08
CA SER A 119 13.71 6.13 -19.23
C SER A 119 14.30 5.11 -20.21
N SER A 120 15.62 4.89 -20.16
CA SER A 120 16.31 3.87 -20.93
C SER A 120 17.48 3.28 -20.14
N ILE A 121 17.74 2.00 -20.34
CA ILE A 121 18.81 1.25 -19.66
C ILE A 121 19.78 0.75 -20.74
N PRO A 122 21.09 1.06 -20.65
CA PRO A 122 22.09 0.51 -21.57
C PRO A 122 22.06 -1.02 -21.56
N TYR A 123 22.04 -1.64 -22.74
CA TYR A 123 22.03 -3.08 -22.90
C TYR A 123 22.56 -3.49 -24.27
N ASP A 124 23.76 -4.05 -24.29
CA ASP A 124 24.33 -4.78 -25.41
C ASP A 124 24.09 -6.31 -25.27
N PRO A 125 23.36 -6.94 -26.20
CA PRO A 125 23.10 -8.39 -26.16
C PRO A 125 24.37 -9.25 -26.35
N LEU A 126 25.42 -8.72 -26.98
CA LEU A 126 26.69 -9.44 -27.16
C LEU A 126 27.51 -9.50 -25.87
N LEU A 127 27.33 -8.52 -24.98
CA LEU A 127 28.10 -8.40 -23.74
C LEU A 127 27.33 -8.86 -22.50
N HIS A 128 26.03 -8.60 -22.43
CA HIS A 128 25.26 -8.74 -21.18
C HIS A 128 24.44 -10.03 -21.07
N GLY A 129 24.24 -10.76 -22.18
CA GLY A 129 23.45 -12.00 -22.19
C GLY A 129 21.98 -11.80 -21.80
N GLU A 130 21.24 -12.89 -21.61
CA GLU A 130 19.79 -12.85 -21.38
C GLU A 130 19.41 -12.29 -19.99
N LEU A 131 18.55 -11.27 -19.97
CA LEU A 131 17.91 -10.73 -18.76
C LEU A 131 16.55 -11.39 -18.54
N ASP A 132 16.57 -12.62 -18.02
CA ASP A 132 15.40 -13.46 -17.93
C ASP A 132 14.78 -13.60 -16.53
N THR A 133 15.48 -13.12 -15.51
CA THR A 133 15.12 -13.25 -14.10
C THR A 133 15.39 -11.92 -13.39
N PRO A 134 14.66 -11.63 -12.29
CA PRO A 134 14.90 -10.40 -11.54
C PRO A 134 16.34 -10.28 -11.03
N GLN A 135 17.00 -11.40 -10.70
CA GLN A 135 18.40 -11.37 -10.24
C GLN A 135 19.38 -11.04 -11.36
N LYS A 136 19.20 -11.59 -12.57
CA LYS A 136 20.06 -11.19 -13.71
C LYS A 136 19.82 -9.73 -14.08
N PHE A 137 18.57 -9.28 -14.07
CA PHE A 137 18.24 -7.86 -14.29
C PHE A 137 18.89 -6.96 -13.23
N ARG A 138 18.82 -7.33 -11.95
CA ARG A 138 19.53 -6.62 -10.87
C ARG A 138 21.05 -6.62 -11.08
N ALA A 139 21.65 -7.77 -11.38
CA ALA A 139 23.09 -7.88 -11.61
C ALA A 139 23.54 -7.02 -12.80
N HIS A 140 22.71 -6.92 -13.84
CA HIS A 140 22.93 -6.01 -14.95
C HIS A 140 22.92 -4.54 -14.51
N LEU A 141 21.91 -4.11 -13.74
CA LEU A 141 21.85 -2.75 -13.20
C LEU A 141 23.08 -2.40 -12.33
N VAL A 142 23.55 -3.35 -11.55
CA VAL A 142 24.79 -3.25 -10.75
C VAL A 142 26.01 -3.08 -11.67
N ALA A 143 26.12 -3.90 -12.72
CA ALA A 143 27.26 -3.91 -13.64
C ALA A 143 27.39 -2.61 -14.46
N ILE A 144 26.28 -2.00 -14.87
CA ILE A 144 26.29 -0.72 -15.60
C ILE A 144 26.57 0.49 -14.69
N GLY A 145 26.98 0.27 -13.43
CA GLY A 145 27.44 1.32 -12.52
C GLY A 145 26.33 2.08 -11.80
N VAL A 146 25.11 1.54 -11.76
CA VAL A 146 24.01 2.13 -10.98
C VAL A 146 24.20 1.72 -9.51
N ILE A 147 25.17 2.32 -8.80
CA ILE A 147 25.49 2.00 -7.40
C ILE A 147 25.83 3.25 -6.57
N PRO A 148 25.48 3.26 -5.27
CA PRO A 148 25.03 2.12 -4.48
C PRO A 148 23.53 2.08 -4.33
N MET A 149 22.89 1.31 -5.20
CA MET A 149 21.45 1.16 -5.17
C MET A 149 21.02 0.29 -4.01
N PRO A 150 19.86 0.61 -3.42
CA PRO A 150 19.26 -0.16 -2.34
C PRO A 150 18.71 -1.53 -2.77
N PHE A 151 18.87 -1.96 -4.02
CA PHE A 151 18.22 -3.15 -4.56
C PHE A 151 18.82 -4.44 -4.00
N ARG A 152 17.98 -5.21 -3.33
CA ARG A 152 18.33 -6.52 -2.77
C ARG A 152 18.04 -7.65 -3.74
N ASP A 153 18.63 -8.81 -3.44
CA ASP A 153 18.22 -10.06 -4.09
C ASP A 153 16.73 -10.29 -3.83
N TYR A 154 15.99 -10.69 -4.87
CA TYR A 154 14.57 -11.02 -4.79
C TYR A 154 14.34 -12.38 -4.12
N ARG A 155 15.36 -13.25 -4.15
CA ARG A 155 15.34 -14.54 -3.47
C ARG A 155 15.50 -14.29 -2.00
N ASN A 156 14.39 -14.43 -1.29
CA ASN A 156 14.22 -14.52 0.17
C ASN A 156 15.30 -13.81 1.02
N PRO A 157 14.96 -12.81 1.86
CA PRO A 157 15.91 -12.11 2.73
C PRO A 157 16.82 -13.03 3.59
N LEU A 158 16.43 -14.27 3.84
CA LEU A 158 17.11 -15.25 4.71
C LEU A 158 18.50 -15.75 4.23
N ASN A 159 18.91 -15.48 2.98
CA ASN A 159 20.27 -15.80 2.52
C ASN A 159 21.26 -14.66 2.77
N SER A 160 20.78 -13.56 3.33
CA SER A 160 21.59 -12.63 4.11
C SER A 160 21.26 -12.87 5.59
N ASN A 161 22.15 -12.52 6.51
CA ASN A 161 21.83 -12.55 7.95
C ASN A 161 20.62 -11.65 8.32
N ALA A 162 19.98 -10.96 7.36
CA ALA A 162 18.77 -10.18 7.55
C ALA A 162 17.52 -11.07 7.38
N THR A 163 16.88 -11.43 8.47
CA THR A 163 15.64 -12.24 8.50
C THR A 163 14.38 -11.50 8.04
N THR A 164 14.49 -10.24 7.62
CA THR A 164 13.36 -9.33 7.39
C THR A 164 13.16 -9.05 5.90
N PRO A 165 11.95 -9.25 5.34
CA PRO A 165 11.63 -8.83 3.97
C PRO A 165 11.87 -7.33 3.79
N SER A 166 12.41 -6.93 2.64
CA SER A 166 12.53 -5.52 2.32
C SER A 166 11.16 -4.86 2.32
N GLU A 167 11.09 -3.68 2.94
CA GLU A 167 9.85 -2.93 3.13
C GLU A 167 9.38 -2.24 1.84
N ASN A 168 10.30 -2.04 0.89
CA ASN A 168 10.06 -1.25 -0.30
C ASN A 168 10.35 -2.05 -1.57
N VAL A 169 9.69 -1.68 -2.68
CA VAL A 169 9.83 -2.35 -3.99
C VAL A 169 9.87 -1.33 -5.12
N SER A 170 10.60 -1.68 -6.18
CA SER A 170 10.53 -1.02 -7.49
C SER A 170 10.13 -2.03 -8.55
N ILE A 171 9.15 -1.70 -9.38
CA ILE A 171 8.64 -2.54 -10.47
C ILE A 171 8.99 -1.83 -11.78
N PHE A 172 9.89 -2.43 -12.54
CA PHE A 172 10.30 -1.95 -13.86
C PHE A 172 9.40 -2.57 -14.91
N ILE A 173 8.75 -1.72 -15.70
CA ILE A 173 7.97 -2.12 -16.86
C ILE A 173 8.78 -1.75 -18.10
N LEU A 174 9.29 -2.76 -18.80
CA LEU A 174 10.11 -2.59 -19.98
C LEU A 174 9.28 -2.70 -21.26
N GLY A 175 9.76 -2.04 -22.31
CA GLY A 175 9.19 -2.11 -23.64
C GLY A 175 10.27 -2.14 -24.72
N TYR A 176 9.81 -2.23 -25.97
CA TYR A 176 10.70 -2.15 -27.12
C TYR A 176 11.38 -0.78 -27.20
N SER A 177 12.69 -0.79 -27.44
CA SER A 177 13.47 0.41 -27.70
C SER A 177 13.63 0.60 -29.21
N LYS A 178 13.55 1.85 -29.67
CA LYS A 178 13.93 2.24 -31.03
C LYS A 178 15.41 2.63 -31.14
N VAL A 179 16.10 2.74 -30.00
CA VAL A 179 17.51 3.11 -29.90
C VAL A 179 18.33 1.85 -29.69
N GLU A 180 19.35 1.67 -30.53
CA GLU A 180 20.28 0.55 -30.44
C GLU A 180 20.98 0.51 -29.06
N LEU A 181 21.30 -0.71 -28.62
CA LEU A 181 22.01 -0.98 -27.36
C LEU A 181 21.34 -0.40 -26.11
N ARG A 182 20.00 -0.23 -26.12
CA ARG A 182 19.23 0.25 -24.98
C ARG A 182 17.91 -0.51 -24.84
N LEU A 183 17.49 -0.74 -23.60
CA LEU A 183 16.14 -1.15 -23.24
C LEU A 183 15.31 0.08 -22.90
N LYS A 184 14.05 0.12 -23.35
CA LYS A 184 13.13 1.20 -22.98
C LYS A 184 12.45 0.84 -21.66
N VAL A 185 12.40 1.78 -20.73
CA VAL A 185 11.53 1.69 -19.56
C VAL A 185 10.26 2.48 -19.87
N LEU A 186 9.12 1.78 -19.95
CA LEU A 186 7.82 2.38 -20.22
C LEU A 186 7.31 3.12 -18.98
N ALA A 187 7.37 2.42 -17.84
CA ALA A 187 6.99 2.95 -16.56
C ALA A 187 7.80 2.28 -15.44
N LEU A 188 7.94 2.99 -14.34
CA LEU A 188 8.53 2.51 -13.10
C LEU A 188 7.53 2.75 -11.98
N TYR A 189 7.16 1.70 -11.28
CA TYR A 189 6.32 1.82 -10.09
C TYR A 189 7.18 1.66 -8.84
N GLU A 190 7.00 2.54 -7.86
CA GLU A 190 7.68 2.47 -6.57
C GLU A 190 6.64 2.31 -5.46
N ILE A 191 6.76 1.23 -4.69
CA ILE A 191 5.96 0.98 -3.49
C ILE A 191 6.84 1.24 -2.29
N ASP A 192 6.45 2.19 -1.44
CA ASP A 192 7.15 2.56 -0.23
C ASP A 192 6.31 2.23 0.99
N VAL A 193 6.92 1.60 2.00
CA VAL A 193 6.37 1.41 3.33
C VAL A 193 7.38 1.97 4.32
N VAL A 194 6.94 2.91 5.16
CA VAL A 194 7.76 3.52 6.20
C VAL A 194 7.06 3.40 7.53
N ARG A 195 7.69 2.67 8.44
CA ARG A 195 7.18 2.45 9.79
C ARG A 195 7.70 3.50 10.77
N PHE A 196 6.82 3.99 11.64
CA PHE A 196 7.16 5.00 12.65
C PHE A 196 7.07 4.43 14.05
N THR A 197 8.23 4.20 14.66
CA THR A 197 8.40 3.64 16.02
C THR A 197 8.84 4.65 17.07
N GLY A 198 9.13 5.89 16.66
CA GLY A 198 9.57 6.93 17.57
C GLY A 198 8.49 7.36 18.56
N THR A 199 8.91 7.77 19.76
CA THR A 199 8.01 8.28 20.80
C THR A 199 7.37 9.63 20.43
N THR A 200 7.93 10.34 19.46
CA THR A 200 7.46 11.62 18.93
C THR A 200 6.79 11.50 17.57
N ASP A 201 6.85 10.32 16.95
CA ASP A 201 6.30 10.09 15.61
C ASP A 201 4.85 9.63 15.69
N PRO A 202 4.04 9.84 14.64
CA PRO A 202 2.72 9.24 14.58
C PRO A 202 2.84 7.71 14.58
N LEU A 203 2.24 7.05 15.57
CA LEU A 203 2.26 5.59 15.66
C LEU A 203 1.54 4.98 14.46
N GLY A 204 2.21 4.10 13.71
CA GLY A 204 1.66 3.45 12.53
C GLY A 204 2.69 3.31 11.41
N PHE A 205 2.22 3.20 10.18
CA PHE A 205 3.10 3.21 9.01
C PHE A 205 2.49 4.02 7.86
N TYR A 206 3.36 4.72 7.16
CA TYR A 206 3.08 5.36 5.88
C TYR A 206 3.26 4.35 4.76
N ALA A 207 2.36 4.37 3.78
CA ALA A 207 2.56 3.66 2.54
C ALA A 207 2.25 4.55 1.34
N SER A 208 2.99 4.35 0.26
CA SER A 208 2.69 5.01 -1.02
C SER A 208 2.95 4.08 -2.19
N VAL A 209 2.18 4.28 -3.26
CA VAL A 209 2.42 3.67 -4.57
C VAL A 209 2.51 4.81 -5.57
N LYS A 210 3.62 4.86 -6.30
CA LYS A 210 3.91 5.93 -7.25
C LYS A 210 4.25 5.32 -8.60
N ARG A 211 3.85 6.00 -9.66
CA ARG A 211 4.18 5.70 -11.05
C ARG A 211 5.01 6.83 -11.62
N TYR A 212 6.10 6.45 -12.26
CA TYR A 212 6.93 7.31 -13.06
C TYR A 212 6.87 6.83 -14.50
N SER A 213 6.60 7.72 -15.44
CA SER A 213 6.59 7.40 -16.86
C SER A 213 7.29 8.49 -17.67
N ASP A 214 7.61 8.16 -18.91
CA ASP A 214 8.17 9.15 -19.82
C ASP A 214 7.08 10.13 -20.26
N ASP A 215 7.33 11.42 -20.05
CA ASP A 215 6.49 12.52 -20.56
C ASP A 215 7.11 13.14 -21.83
N SER A 216 8.33 12.73 -22.20
CA SER A 216 9.09 13.28 -23.32
C SER A 216 9.08 12.34 -24.53
N ARG A 217 8.87 12.89 -25.73
CA ARG A 217 8.93 12.12 -26.99
C ARG A 217 10.37 11.69 -27.35
N ASP A 218 11.38 12.23 -26.68
CA ASP A 218 12.80 12.08 -27.03
C ASP A 218 13.56 11.08 -26.16
N GLY A 219 12.93 10.45 -25.14
CA GLY A 219 13.45 9.26 -24.46
C GLY A 219 14.82 9.40 -23.78
N THR A 220 15.26 10.62 -23.46
CA THR A 220 16.62 10.93 -23.01
C THR A 220 16.68 11.40 -21.54
N TYR A 221 15.54 11.65 -20.90
CA TYR A 221 15.44 12.15 -19.51
C TYR A 221 15.04 11.06 -18.51
N PRO A 222 15.27 11.22 -17.20
CA PRO A 222 14.67 10.34 -16.21
C PRO A 222 13.13 10.36 -16.32
N LEU A 223 12.49 9.26 -15.92
CA LEU A 223 11.04 9.17 -15.86
C LEU A 223 10.50 10.22 -14.90
N ALA A 224 9.47 10.93 -15.34
CA ALA A 224 8.79 11.94 -14.53
C ALA A 224 7.67 11.29 -13.71
N PHE A 225 7.36 11.87 -12.55
CA PHE A 225 6.22 11.43 -11.77
C PHE A 225 4.93 11.64 -12.57
N SER A 226 4.14 10.59 -12.75
CA SER A 226 2.90 10.65 -13.55
C SER A 226 1.64 10.47 -12.71
N GLY A 227 1.74 9.82 -11.55
CA GLY A 227 0.57 9.50 -10.72
C GLY A 227 0.93 8.63 -9.53
N GLY A 228 0.06 8.57 -8.55
CA GLY A 228 0.29 7.81 -7.33
C GLY A 228 -0.69 8.17 -6.23
N TYR A 229 -0.64 7.41 -5.14
CA TYR A 229 -1.40 7.68 -3.93
C TYR A 229 -0.55 7.42 -2.69
N GLU A 230 -0.95 8.03 -1.58
CA GLU A 230 -0.30 7.87 -0.29
C GLU A 230 -1.30 7.83 0.85
N VAL A 231 -1.03 6.99 1.84
CA VAL A 231 -1.94 6.73 2.94
C VAL A 231 -1.15 6.44 4.20
N PHE A 232 -1.61 6.96 5.33
CA PHE A 232 -1.13 6.58 6.64
C PHE A 232 -2.06 5.55 7.29
N TYR A 233 -1.50 4.45 7.78
CA TYR A 233 -2.25 3.41 8.48
C TYR A 233 -2.01 3.50 9.98
N PRO A 234 -3.07 3.73 10.78
CA PRO A 234 -2.96 3.64 12.23
C PRO A 234 -2.68 2.19 12.66
N PRO A 235 -2.20 1.98 13.90
CA PRO A 235 -1.93 0.65 14.42
C PRO A 235 -3.20 -0.21 14.45
N SER A 236 -3.03 -1.51 14.25
CA SER A 236 -4.14 -2.48 14.22
C SER A 236 -4.82 -2.63 15.58
N ILE A 237 -4.05 -2.46 16.66
CA ILE A 237 -4.56 -2.50 18.04
C ILE A 237 -5.23 -1.16 18.40
N PRO A 238 -6.48 -1.17 18.90
CA PRO A 238 -7.14 0.03 19.42
C PRO A 238 -6.40 0.59 20.66
N ALA A 239 -6.19 1.91 20.70
CA ALA A 239 -5.46 2.61 21.78
C ALA A 239 -4.02 2.12 21.99
N PRO A 240 -3.15 2.23 20.96
CA PRO A 240 -1.76 1.82 21.05
C PRO A 240 -1.03 2.70 22.07
N VAL A 241 -0.25 2.08 22.96
CA VAL A 241 0.61 2.80 23.91
C VAL A 241 1.94 3.06 23.23
N ALA A 242 2.32 4.33 23.03
CA ALA A 242 3.59 4.70 22.38
C ALA A 242 4.81 4.05 23.04
N ALA A 243 4.76 3.86 24.37
CA ALA A 243 5.79 3.19 25.15
C ALA A 243 5.83 1.65 25.01
N ARG A 244 4.96 1.04 24.20
CA ARG A 244 4.95 -0.40 23.90
C ARG A 244 5.00 -0.67 22.38
N PRO A 245 6.15 -0.43 21.73
CA PRO A 245 6.33 -0.70 20.30
C PRO A 245 6.02 -2.15 19.89
N GLN A 246 6.16 -3.10 20.82
CA GLN A 246 5.81 -4.51 20.60
C GLN A 246 4.32 -4.73 20.30
N ASP A 247 3.41 -3.87 20.80
CA ASP A 247 1.96 -4.04 20.65
C ASP A 247 1.54 -3.93 19.17
N TRP A 248 2.31 -3.21 18.38
CA TRP A 248 2.08 -3.07 16.94
C TRP A 248 3.31 -3.54 16.14
N GLY A 249 4.21 -4.30 16.78
CA GLY A 249 5.41 -4.96 16.24
C GLY A 249 5.17 -5.73 14.94
N SER A 250 3.97 -6.30 14.81
CA SER A 250 3.53 -7.16 13.71
C SER A 250 2.75 -6.46 12.60
N ASP A 251 2.51 -5.15 12.69
CA ASP A 251 1.67 -4.41 11.74
C ASP A 251 2.33 -4.14 10.37
N GLY A 252 3.49 -4.73 10.09
CA GLY A 252 4.24 -4.50 8.85
C GLY A 252 3.57 -5.10 7.61
N PHE A 253 3.46 -4.32 6.54
CA PHE A 253 2.85 -4.76 5.26
C PHE A 253 3.89 -5.37 4.31
N THR A 254 4.30 -6.60 4.61
CA THR A 254 5.33 -7.33 3.85
C THR A 254 5.01 -8.84 3.77
N PRO A 255 5.41 -9.54 2.68
CA PRO A 255 6.14 -9.02 1.51
C PRO A 255 5.21 -8.28 0.53
N LEU A 256 5.75 -7.30 -0.18
CA LEU A 256 5.02 -6.52 -1.20
C LEU A 256 4.90 -7.23 -2.55
N PHE A 257 5.80 -8.16 -2.85
CA PHE A 257 5.68 -9.03 -4.02
C PHE A 257 6.40 -10.34 -3.78
N ILE A 258 6.06 -11.32 -4.59
CA ILE A 258 6.64 -12.65 -4.63
C ILE A 258 6.78 -13.13 -6.06
N THR A 259 7.89 -13.81 -6.32
CA THR A 259 8.28 -14.29 -7.63
C THR A 259 7.98 -15.78 -7.77
N PHE A 260 7.34 -16.19 -8.86
CA PHE A 260 7.20 -17.57 -9.29
C PHE A 260 8.03 -17.80 -10.55
N GLU A 261 9.05 -18.64 -10.45
CA GLU A 261 9.98 -18.94 -11.55
C GLU A 261 9.53 -20.16 -12.34
N ARG A 262 9.92 -20.25 -13.61
CA ARG A 262 9.56 -21.39 -14.45
C ARG A 262 10.22 -22.68 -13.94
N SER A 263 9.45 -23.76 -13.84
CA SER A 263 9.90 -25.09 -13.42
C SER A 263 11.17 -25.60 -14.12
N THR A 264 11.34 -25.29 -15.40
CA THR A 264 12.50 -25.71 -16.20
C THR A 264 13.75 -24.86 -15.97
N ARG A 265 13.62 -23.66 -15.36
CA ARG A 265 14.73 -22.79 -14.98
C ARG A 265 14.91 -22.85 -13.47
N LEU A 266 15.93 -23.60 -13.05
CA LEU A 266 16.43 -23.61 -11.67
C LEU A 266 15.38 -24.02 -10.62
N ALA A 267 14.93 -25.27 -10.68
CA ALA A 267 14.58 -26.01 -9.47
C ALA A 267 15.88 -26.32 -8.69
N ILE A 268 16.52 -25.29 -8.13
CA ILE A 268 17.59 -25.51 -7.15
C ILE A 268 16.92 -26.16 -5.94
N ALA A 269 17.52 -27.19 -5.33
CA ALA A 269 17.08 -27.65 -4.02
C ALA A 269 17.70 -26.71 -2.98
N GLU A 270 16.90 -25.80 -2.43
CA GLU A 270 17.27 -24.96 -1.30
C GLU A 270 17.12 -25.84 -0.05
N GLY A 271 18.08 -25.78 0.90
CA GLY A 271 18.07 -26.65 2.09
C GLY A 271 16.82 -26.50 2.97
N THR A 272 16.71 -27.28 4.04
CA THR A 272 15.50 -27.32 4.90
C THR A 272 15.12 -25.98 5.57
N THR A 273 16.04 -25.02 5.67
CA THR A 273 15.79 -23.62 6.11
C THR A 273 15.49 -22.67 4.96
N THR A 274 15.72 -23.13 3.74
CA THR A 274 15.82 -22.35 2.52
C THR A 274 14.67 -22.70 1.55
N ASP A 275 14.02 -23.86 1.73
CA ASP A 275 12.99 -24.39 0.84
C ASP A 275 11.66 -23.61 0.86
N ARG A 276 11.51 -22.62 -0.03
CA ARG A 276 10.22 -21.97 -0.34
C ARG A 276 10.05 -21.65 -1.82
N PHE A 277 10.54 -22.52 -2.70
CA PHE A 277 10.44 -22.27 -4.13
C PHE A 277 9.00 -22.17 -4.58
N LYS A 278 8.78 -21.13 -5.38
CA LYS A 278 7.51 -20.83 -5.98
C LYS A 278 7.68 -21.12 -7.45
N VAL A 279 7.35 -22.35 -7.80
CA VAL A 279 7.51 -22.85 -9.14
C VAL A 279 6.22 -22.58 -9.90
N ALA A 280 6.32 -21.85 -11.00
CA ALA A 280 5.29 -21.81 -12.02
C ALA A 280 5.49 -23.00 -12.97
N ALA A 281 4.41 -23.69 -13.30
CA ALA A 281 4.45 -24.84 -14.20
C ALA A 281 5.05 -24.47 -15.57
N GLU A 282 4.62 -23.33 -16.14
CA GLU A 282 4.98 -22.95 -17.51
C GLU A 282 5.54 -21.52 -17.64
N ARG A 283 4.81 -20.51 -17.15
CA ARG A 283 5.17 -19.09 -17.33
C ARG A 283 5.51 -18.46 -15.99
N PRO A 284 6.66 -17.78 -15.86
CA PRO A 284 7.02 -17.12 -14.62
C PRO A 284 6.16 -15.86 -14.41
N PHE A 285 5.77 -15.60 -13.17
CA PHE A 285 4.88 -14.49 -12.79
C PHE A 285 5.18 -13.98 -11.38
N TYR A 286 4.58 -12.85 -11.01
CA TYR A 286 4.60 -12.31 -9.67
C TYR A 286 3.21 -12.28 -9.06
N PHE A 287 3.14 -12.48 -7.75
CA PHE A 287 2.07 -11.90 -6.93
C PHE A 287 2.56 -10.58 -6.36
N ILE A 288 1.74 -9.53 -6.49
CA ILE A 288 2.07 -8.17 -6.04
C ILE A 288 0.91 -7.67 -5.18
N TRP A 289 1.22 -7.07 -4.04
CA TRP A 289 0.24 -6.50 -3.11
C TRP A 289 0.49 -5.01 -2.95
N TRP A 290 -0.54 -4.21 -3.18
CA TRP A 290 -0.51 -2.77 -2.89
C TRP A 290 -1.28 -2.46 -1.60
N PRO A 291 -0.87 -1.42 -0.85
CA PRO A 291 -1.58 -0.98 0.34
C PRO A 291 -2.98 -0.46 -0.05
N ASP A 292 -4.03 -1.02 0.55
CA ASP A 292 -5.43 -0.68 0.26
C ASP A 292 -5.91 0.56 1.03
N PRO A 293 -6.22 1.69 0.37
CA PRO A 293 -6.69 2.89 1.06
C PRO A 293 -8.07 2.75 1.72
N ALA A 294 -8.85 1.72 1.38
CA ALA A 294 -10.15 1.43 1.97
C ALA A 294 -10.04 0.64 3.28
N ALA A 295 -8.90 -0.01 3.53
CA ALA A 295 -8.67 -0.75 4.76
C ALA A 295 -8.27 0.20 5.89
N ARG A 296 -8.90 0.07 7.06
CA ARG A 296 -8.54 0.88 8.25
C ARG A 296 -7.10 0.63 8.70
N HIS A 297 -6.66 -0.62 8.66
CA HIS A 297 -5.30 -1.03 8.97
C HIS A 297 -4.92 -2.20 8.07
N LEU A 298 -3.64 -2.37 7.78
CA LEU A 298 -3.12 -3.57 7.14
C LEU A 298 -2.44 -4.45 8.18
N GLY A 299 -2.96 -4.58 9.41
CA GLY A 299 -2.39 -5.41 10.48
C GLY A 299 -2.21 -6.90 10.12
N PRO A 300 -1.56 -7.69 10.99
CA PRO A 300 -1.26 -9.10 10.72
C PRO A 300 -2.54 -9.93 10.56
N VAL A 301 -2.52 -10.87 9.63
CA VAL A 301 -3.54 -11.93 9.50
C VAL A 301 -2.91 -13.25 9.89
N THR A 302 -3.61 -14.01 10.73
CA THR A 302 -3.15 -15.32 11.20
C THR A 302 -2.87 -16.25 10.04
N ASN A 303 -1.64 -16.73 9.94
CA ASN A 303 -1.27 -17.74 8.96
C ASN A 303 -1.62 -19.13 9.49
N THR A 304 -2.56 -19.81 8.84
CA THR A 304 -3.08 -21.13 9.25
C THR A 304 -2.39 -22.30 8.57
N LEU A 305 -1.40 -22.04 7.69
CA LEU A 305 -0.69 -23.08 6.96
C LEU A 305 0.37 -23.76 7.82
N ASN A 306 0.70 -25.00 7.46
CA ASN A 306 1.80 -25.73 8.07
C ASN A 306 3.11 -24.91 7.91
N PRO A 307 3.94 -24.77 8.96
CA PRO A 307 5.23 -24.08 8.86
C PRO A 307 6.18 -24.58 7.75
N ALA A 308 6.02 -25.84 7.34
CA ALA A 308 6.78 -26.43 6.22
C ALA A 308 6.18 -26.10 4.83
N ASP A 309 5.01 -25.46 4.76
CA ASP A 309 4.39 -25.08 3.48
C ASP A 309 5.08 -23.83 2.90
N PRO A 310 5.55 -23.86 1.63
CA PRO A 310 6.21 -22.70 1.01
C PRO A 310 5.31 -21.46 0.93
N ARG A 311 3.99 -21.66 0.94
CA ARG A 311 3.00 -20.57 0.95
C ARG A 311 2.98 -19.82 2.29
N GLN A 312 3.58 -20.37 3.34
CA GLN A 312 3.70 -19.70 4.63
C GLN A 312 4.39 -18.32 4.50
N ALA A 313 5.30 -18.14 3.54
CA ALA A 313 5.96 -16.85 3.30
C ALA A 313 5.02 -15.70 2.93
N TYR A 314 3.76 -15.97 2.52
CA TYR A 314 2.91 -14.95 1.92
C TYR A 314 1.43 -15.11 2.09
N ASN A 315 0.97 -16.27 2.55
CA ASN A 315 -0.45 -16.50 2.81
C ASN A 315 -1.02 -15.48 3.81
N GLN A 316 -0.19 -14.95 4.71
CA GLN A 316 -0.54 -13.85 5.61
C GLN A 316 -0.93 -12.54 4.89
N MET A 317 -0.57 -12.37 3.61
CA MET A 317 -1.02 -11.23 2.80
C MET A 317 -2.46 -11.41 2.31
N GLY A 318 -2.97 -12.64 2.30
CA GLY A 318 -4.36 -12.94 1.98
C GLY A 318 -5.29 -12.23 2.96
N GLY A 319 -6.22 -11.43 2.42
CA GLY A 319 -7.19 -10.67 3.21
C GLY A 319 -6.67 -9.38 3.85
N ARG A 320 -5.39 -9.02 3.68
CA ARG A 320 -4.86 -7.72 4.15
C ARG A 320 -5.16 -6.57 3.21
N THR A 321 -5.29 -6.85 1.91
CA THR A 321 -5.55 -5.84 0.87
C THR A 321 -6.47 -6.43 -0.21
N SER A 322 -7.31 -5.60 -0.81
CA SER A 322 -8.04 -5.95 -2.04
C SER A 322 -7.21 -5.75 -3.32
N PHE A 323 -6.12 -4.98 -3.25
CA PHE A 323 -5.22 -4.70 -4.37
C PHE A 323 -4.13 -5.78 -4.47
N MET A 324 -4.50 -6.94 -4.99
CA MET A 324 -3.58 -8.03 -5.35
C MET A 324 -3.54 -8.20 -6.87
N PHE A 325 -2.33 -8.31 -7.43
CA PHE A 325 -2.08 -8.53 -8.85
C PHE A 325 -1.36 -9.84 -9.08
N THR A 326 -1.70 -10.48 -10.20
CA THR A 326 -0.89 -11.54 -10.80
C THR A 326 -0.31 -11.02 -12.10
N VAL A 327 1.00 -10.86 -12.16
CA VAL A 327 1.67 -10.17 -13.27
C VAL A 327 2.69 -11.10 -13.93
N PRO A 328 2.59 -11.38 -15.25
CA PRO A 328 3.59 -12.18 -15.94
C PRO A 328 4.92 -11.43 -16.01
N MET A 329 6.04 -12.15 -15.94
CA MET A 329 7.34 -11.53 -16.16
C MET A 329 7.55 -11.13 -17.62
N PHE A 330 6.93 -11.86 -18.55
CA PHE A 330 7.02 -11.64 -20.01
C PHE A 330 5.60 -11.71 -20.61
N PRO A 331 4.87 -10.59 -20.65
CA PRO A 331 3.47 -10.55 -21.10
C PRO A 331 3.31 -10.66 -22.63
N ALA A 332 4.25 -10.12 -23.41
CA ALA A 332 4.15 -9.99 -24.87
C ALA A 332 4.83 -11.12 -25.68
N LEU A 333 4.85 -12.35 -25.17
CA LEU A 333 5.42 -13.51 -25.89
C LEU A 333 4.44 -14.15 -26.86
#